data_AF-A0A5C6XTS0-F1
#
_entry.id   AF-A0A5C6XTS0-F1
#
_cell.length_a   1.000
_cell.length_b   1.000
_cell.length_c   1.000
_cell.angle_alpha   90.00
_cell.angle_beta   90.00
_cell.angle_gamma   90.00
#
_symmetry.space_group_name_H-M   'P 1'
#
loop_
_entity.id
_entity.type
_entity.pdbx_description
1 polymer ?
#
loop_
_entity_poly.entity_id
_entity_poly.type
_entity_poly.pdbx_seq_one_letter_code
_entity_poly.pdbx_strand_id
1 'polypeptide(L)'
;MTKLKLSILTITTFILSSIILISCSENDDVNYTNELKTSGTLIFDKGNNKFSLKSNKNKLENTSEHTAELSFISENPIPEFDTNEGLENYLKTNSSNINGTILLKIDEEIVYESIIVNGEKMNSTENDKLYLKKEYPCNYEGIRQCTRDRIDDLNWFDTTLCIIEGFACVANNFVSCGVDNC
;
A
#
# COMPACT_ATOMS: atom_id res chain seq x y z
N MET A 1 -34.34 20.70 -61.10
CA MET A 1 -33.36 21.36 -60.20
C MET A 1 -33.58 21.09 -58.70
N THR A 2 -34.65 20.38 -58.31
CA THR A 2 -34.99 20.05 -56.91
C THR A 2 -34.37 18.73 -56.41
N LYS A 3 -34.22 17.72 -57.29
CA LYS A 3 -33.63 16.41 -56.93
C LYS A 3 -32.14 16.52 -56.53
N LEU A 4 -31.36 17.37 -57.21
CA LEU A 4 -29.94 17.57 -56.92
C LEU A 4 -29.71 18.21 -55.53
N LYS A 5 -30.58 19.13 -55.12
CA LYS A 5 -30.49 19.79 -53.80
C LYS A 5 -30.84 18.84 -52.65
N LEU A 6 -31.77 17.90 -52.89
CA LEU A 6 -32.16 16.90 -51.89
C LEU A 6 -31.07 15.84 -51.67
N SER A 7 -30.37 15.43 -52.75
CA SER A 7 -29.25 14.48 -52.67
C SER A 7 -28.02 15.07 -51.98
N ILE A 8 -27.73 16.37 -52.18
CA ILE A 8 -26.63 17.04 -51.48
C ILE A 8 -26.93 17.13 -49.98
N LEU A 9 -28.17 17.49 -49.61
CA LEU A 9 -28.57 17.63 -48.21
C LEU A 9 -28.45 16.31 -47.42
N THR A 10 -28.84 15.18 -48.04
CA THR A 10 -28.78 13.84 -47.45
C THR A 10 -27.34 13.34 -47.29
N ILE A 11 -26.46 13.61 -48.26
CA ILE A 11 -25.03 13.25 -48.14
C ILE A 11 -24.36 14.08 -47.03
N THR A 12 -24.65 15.38 -46.92
CA THR A 12 -24.10 16.20 -45.84
C THR A 12 -24.58 15.78 -44.44
N THR A 13 -25.83 15.34 -44.30
CA THR A 13 -26.34 14.85 -43.00
C THR A 13 -25.72 13.50 -42.61
N PHE A 14 -25.46 12.62 -43.58
CA PHE A 14 -24.79 11.34 -43.33
C PHE A 14 -23.31 11.49 -42.94
N ILE A 15 -22.61 12.46 -43.53
CA ILE A 15 -21.22 12.77 -43.19
C ILE A 15 -21.14 13.43 -41.80
N LEU A 16 -22.04 14.36 -41.49
CA LEU A 16 -22.08 14.98 -40.15
C LEU A 16 -22.46 13.99 -39.05
N SER A 17 -23.37 13.04 -39.29
CA SER A 17 -23.70 12.02 -38.28
C SER A 17 -22.58 11.01 -38.04
N SER A 18 -21.76 10.72 -39.05
CA SER A 18 -20.59 9.83 -38.89
C SER A 18 -19.41 10.51 -38.21
N ILE A 19 -19.27 11.84 -38.29
CA ILE A 19 -18.28 12.60 -37.51
C ILE A 19 -18.67 12.66 -36.01
N ILE A 20 -19.97 12.69 -35.69
CA ILE A 20 -20.45 12.73 -34.30
C ILE A 20 -20.28 11.36 -33.60
N LEU A 21 -20.33 10.24 -34.34
CA LEU A 21 -20.19 8.90 -33.76
C LEU A 21 -18.73 8.47 -33.46
N ILE A 22 -17.72 9.19 -33.94
CA ILE A 22 -16.30 8.92 -33.63
C ILE A 22 -15.84 9.69 -32.38
N SER A 23 -16.68 10.55 -31.82
CA SER A 23 -16.35 11.37 -30.64
C SER A 23 -16.67 10.71 -29.30
N CYS A 24 -17.21 9.51 -29.30
CA CYS A 24 -17.21 8.65 -28.11
C CYS A 24 -16.00 7.73 -28.22
N SER A 25 -14.80 8.26 -27.94
CA SER A 25 -13.77 7.36 -27.41
C SER A 25 -14.36 6.78 -26.13
N GLU A 26 -14.37 5.46 -26.00
CA GLU A 26 -14.48 4.83 -24.70
C GLU A 26 -13.46 5.54 -23.80
N ASN A 27 -13.97 6.37 -22.88
CA ASN A 27 -13.18 6.73 -21.73
C ASN A 27 -13.12 5.41 -20.95
N ASP A 28 -12.03 4.68 -21.12
CA ASP A 28 -11.59 3.79 -20.07
C ASP A 28 -11.45 4.69 -18.85
N ASP A 29 -12.47 4.70 -17.99
CA ASP A 29 -12.46 5.45 -16.75
C ASP A 29 -11.38 4.80 -15.88
N VAL A 30 -10.14 5.29 -16.04
CA VAL A 30 -9.01 4.89 -15.21
C VAL A 30 -9.38 5.32 -13.79
N ASN A 31 -9.62 4.36 -12.91
CA ASN A 31 -9.82 4.63 -11.50
C ASN A 31 -8.48 5.07 -10.89
N TYR A 32 -8.54 5.91 -9.86
CA TYR A 32 -7.37 6.38 -9.15
C TYR A 32 -7.57 6.22 -7.64
N THR A 33 -6.49 5.92 -6.94
CA THR A 33 -6.43 5.89 -5.48
C THR A 33 -5.33 6.79 -4.94
N ASN A 34 -5.55 7.38 -3.77
CA ASN A 34 -4.50 8.09 -3.03
C ASN A 34 -3.87 7.19 -1.96
N GLU A 35 -4.38 5.98 -1.75
CA GLU A 35 -3.93 5.10 -0.68
C GLU A 35 -3.73 3.68 -1.20
N LEU A 36 -2.50 3.19 -1.05
CA LEU A 36 -2.19 1.76 -1.11
C LEU A 36 -2.11 1.27 0.33
N LYS A 37 -2.80 0.18 0.67
CA LYS A 37 -2.77 -0.35 2.03
C LYS A 37 -2.89 -1.86 2.09
N THR A 38 -2.30 -2.42 3.14
CA THR A 38 -2.50 -3.80 3.54
C THR A 38 -2.69 -3.88 5.04
N SER A 39 -3.54 -4.80 5.49
CA SER A 39 -3.82 -4.99 6.90
C SER A 39 -4.13 -6.44 7.24
N GLY A 40 -3.96 -6.78 8.51
CA GLY A 40 -4.28 -8.10 9.02
C GLY A 40 -4.04 -8.21 10.51
N THR A 41 -4.38 -9.38 11.04
CA THR A 41 -4.34 -9.67 12.48
C THR A 41 -3.15 -10.56 12.81
N LEU A 42 -2.40 -10.14 13.83
CA LEU A 42 -1.33 -10.88 14.48
C LEU A 42 -1.87 -11.42 15.81
N ILE A 43 -1.45 -12.64 16.15
CA ILE A 43 -1.78 -13.25 17.43
C ILE A 43 -0.50 -13.43 18.21
N PHE A 44 -0.48 -12.89 19.43
CA PHE A 44 0.62 -13.04 20.36
C PHE A 44 0.19 -13.94 21.54
N ASP A 45 0.83 -15.08 21.68
CA ASP A 45 0.70 -15.96 22.84
C ASP A 45 1.64 -15.48 23.94
N LYS A 46 1.09 -14.77 24.94
CA LYS A 46 1.85 -14.24 26.08
C LYS A 46 2.44 -15.33 26.97
N GLY A 47 1.84 -16.52 26.97
CA GLY A 47 2.31 -17.64 27.80
C GLY A 47 3.55 -18.30 27.25
N ASN A 48 3.74 -18.26 25.93
CA ASN A 48 4.85 -18.91 25.23
C ASN A 48 5.75 -17.94 24.46
N ASN A 49 5.45 -16.63 24.48
CA ASN A 49 6.07 -15.59 23.65
C ASN A 49 6.12 -15.94 22.15
N LYS A 50 5.02 -16.49 21.62
CA LYS A 50 4.94 -16.93 20.21
C LYS A 50 4.00 -16.05 19.39
N PHE A 51 4.37 -15.82 18.14
CA PHE A 51 3.52 -15.14 17.15
C PHE A 51 2.89 -16.14 16.19
N SER A 52 1.64 -15.90 15.83
CA SER A 52 0.96 -16.66 14.77
C SER A 52 0.01 -15.80 13.96
N LEU A 53 -0.24 -16.24 12.72
CA LEU A 53 -1.23 -15.64 11.81
C LEU A 53 -2.56 -16.42 11.79
N LYS A 54 -2.59 -17.60 12.43
CA LYS A 54 -3.77 -18.46 12.46
C LYS A 54 -4.27 -18.57 13.89
N SER A 55 -5.50 -18.10 14.10
CA SER A 55 -6.25 -18.41 15.32
C SER A 55 -6.61 -19.90 15.28
N ASN A 56 -5.92 -20.71 16.08
CA ASN A 56 -6.48 -22.02 16.41
C ASN A 56 -7.75 -21.75 17.22
N LYS A 57 -8.88 -22.33 16.79
CA LYS A 57 -10.24 -22.09 17.34
C LYS A 57 -10.36 -22.27 18.86
N ASN A 58 -9.37 -22.87 19.51
CA ASN A 58 -9.23 -22.85 20.96
C ASN A 58 -8.45 -21.59 21.35
N LYS A 59 -9.16 -20.47 21.56
CA LYS A 59 -8.58 -19.29 22.22
C LYS A 59 -7.91 -19.75 23.51
N LEU A 60 -6.58 -19.83 23.50
CA LEU A 60 -5.80 -19.99 24.71
C LEU A 60 -6.06 -18.73 25.55
N GLU A 61 -6.35 -18.90 26.84
CA GLU A 61 -6.69 -17.78 27.76
C GLU A 61 -5.62 -16.68 27.84
N ASN A 62 -4.43 -16.89 27.25
CA ASN A 62 -3.28 -15.98 27.26
C ASN A 62 -2.90 -15.41 25.88
N THR A 63 -3.75 -15.49 24.85
CA THR A 63 -3.48 -14.86 23.54
C THR A 63 -4.04 -13.44 23.45
N SER A 64 -3.26 -12.49 22.94
CA SER A 64 -3.74 -11.19 22.47
C SER A 64 -3.74 -11.12 20.95
N GLU A 65 -4.76 -10.45 20.40
CA GLU A 65 -4.88 -10.17 18.96
C GLU A 65 -4.49 -8.71 18.74
N HIS A 66 -3.68 -8.45 17.72
CA HIS A 66 -3.20 -7.12 17.37
C HIS A 66 -3.42 -6.89 15.87
N THR A 67 -4.01 -5.76 15.49
CA THR A 67 -4.21 -5.44 14.07
C THR A 67 -3.07 -4.57 13.60
N ALA A 68 -2.40 -4.96 12.51
CA ALA A 68 -1.37 -4.14 11.87
C ALA A 68 -1.83 -3.70 10.48
N GLU A 69 -1.60 -2.43 10.16
CA GLU A 69 -1.89 -1.80 8.87
C GLU A 69 -0.64 -1.09 8.39
N LEU A 70 -0.21 -1.39 7.17
CA LEU A 70 0.86 -0.67 6.47
C LEU A 70 0.24 0.02 5.26
N SER A 71 0.42 1.33 5.14
CA SER A 71 -0.12 2.11 4.04
C SER A 71 0.90 3.09 3.44
N PHE A 72 0.70 3.40 2.17
CA PHE A 72 1.34 4.47 1.44
C PHE A 72 0.25 5.41 0.95
N ILE A 73 0.26 6.64 1.49
CA ILE A 73 -0.68 7.70 1.15
C ILE A 73 0.03 8.64 0.19
N SER A 74 -0.31 8.57 -1.09
CA SER A 74 0.29 9.38 -2.15
C SER A 74 -0.31 10.79 -2.16
N GLU A 75 0.52 11.81 -2.37
CA GLU A 75 0.05 13.19 -2.58
C GLU A 75 -0.69 13.34 -3.91
N ASN A 76 -0.22 12.62 -4.93
CA ASN A 76 -0.83 12.58 -6.25
C ASN A 76 -1.55 11.24 -6.47
N PRO A 77 -2.77 11.21 -7.03
CA PRO A 77 -3.50 9.97 -7.25
C PRO A 77 -2.72 8.99 -8.14
N ILE A 78 -2.71 7.73 -7.74
CA ILE A 78 -2.09 6.62 -8.45
C ILE A 78 -3.18 5.89 -9.24
N PRO A 79 -2.99 5.59 -10.54
CA PRO A 79 -3.93 4.76 -11.29
C PRO A 79 -4.12 3.40 -10.62
N GLU A 80 -5.34 2.87 -10.62
CA GLU A 80 -5.57 1.49 -10.25
C GLU A 80 -5.10 0.56 -11.37
N PHE A 81 -4.51 -0.57 -10.99
CA PHE A 81 -4.00 -1.58 -11.92
C PHE A 81 -4.61 -2.94 -11.59
N ASP A 82 -4.96 -3.70 -12.63
CA ASP A 82 -5.48 -5.07 -12.47
C ASP A 82 -4.41 -6.06 -11.97
N THR A 83 -3.14 -5.71 -12.09
CA THR A 83 -2.00 -6.55 -11.71
C THR A 83 -0.98 -5.80 -10.88
N ASN A 84 -0.36 -6.51 -9.94
CA ASN A 84 0.75 -6.00 -9.15
C ASN A 84 1.93 -5.56 -10.04
N GLU A 85 2.18 -6.26 -11.16
CA GLU A 85 3.22 -5.91 -12.12
C GLU A 85 2.96 -4.54 -12.79
N GLY A 86 1.70 -4.21 -13.10
CA GLY A 86 1.33 -2.90 -13.64
C GLY A 86 1.64 -1.78 -12.66
N LEU A 87 1.25 -1.97 -11.39
CA LEU A 87 1.51 -1.01 -10.32
C LEU A 87 3.01 -0.86 -10.03
N GLU A 88 3.77 -1.96 -9.95
CA GLU A 88 5.21 -1.95 -9.76
C GLU A 88 5.92 -1.15 -10.88
N ASN A 89 5.54 -1.39 -12.13
CA ASN A 89 6.09 -0.68 -13.29
C ASN A 89 5.78 0.82 -13.24
N TYR A 90 4.56 1.20 -12.81
CA TYR A 90 4.20 2.59 -12.60
C TYR A 90 5.06 3.25 -11.53
N LEU A 91 5.20 2.61 -10.36
CA LEU A 91 5.99 3.14 -9.25
C LEU A 91 7.46 3.28 -9.65
N LYS A 92 8.01 2.32 -10.39
CA LYS A 92 9.39 2.36 -10.88
C LYS A 92 9.62 3.49 -11.88
N THR A 93 8.70 3.64 -12.83
CA THR A 93 8.77 4.70 -13.87
C THR A 93 8.66 6.10 -13.26
N ASN A 94 7.83 6.25 -12.22
CA ASN A 94 7.59 7.52 -11.55
C ASN A 94 8.42 7.72 -10.28
N SER A 95 9.37 6.83 -10.00
CA SER A 95 10.08 6.75 -8.71
C SER A 95 10.61 8.10 -8.24
N SER A 96 11.25 8.90 -9.10
CA SER A 96 11.82 10.21 -8.76
C SER A 96 10.80 11.35 -8.57
N ASN A 97 9.52 11.13 -8.84
CA ASN A 97 8.46 12.15 -8.76
C ASN A 97 7.36 11.78 -7.75
N ILE A 98 7.53 10.67 -7.03
CA ILE A 98 6.56 10.21 -6.04
C ILE A 98 6.76 10.98 -4.74
N ASN A 99 5.66 11.54 -4.25
CA ASN A 99 5.53 12.13 -2.92
C ASN A 99 4.41 11.46 -2.16
N GLY A 100 4.57 11.33 -0.85
CA GLY A 100 3.53 10.74 -0.01
C GLY A 100 4.05 10.43 1.39
N THR A 101 3.27 9.64 2.12
CA THR A 101 3.59 9.22 3.48
C THR A 101 3.40 7.72 3.63
N ILE A 102 4.42 7.04 4.15
CA ILE A 102 4.30 5.66 4.61
C ILE A 102 3.89 5.67 6.07
N LEU A 103 2.88 4.90 6.43
CA LEU A 103 2.40 4.73 7.82
C LEU A 103 2.35 3.24 8.17
N LEU A 104 2.92 2.88 9.33
CA LEU A 104 2.59 1.63 10.01
C LEU A 104 1.72 1.98 11.22
N LYS A 105 0.53 1.38 11.28
CA LYS A 105 -0.33 1.41 12.46
C LYS A 105 -0.40 0.03 13.09
N ILE A 106 -0.39 -0.02 14.41
CA ILE A 106 -0.67 -1.23 15.18
C ILE A 106 -1.70 -0.87 16.23
N ASP A 107 -2.83 -1.58 16.24
CA ASP A 107 -3.99 -1.29 17.09
C ASP A 107 -4.44 0.17 17.02
N GLU A 108 -4.53 0.68 15.78
CA GLU A 108 -4.90 2.06 15.43
C GLU A 108 -3.88 3.15 15.84
N GLU A 109 -2.81 2.79 16.55
CA GLU A 109 -1.71 3.69 16.91
C GLU A 109 -0.68 3.77 15.78
N ILE A 110 -0.29 4.98 15.38
CA ILE A 110 0.80 5.18 14.42
C ILE A 110 2.13 4.88 15.12
N VAL A 111 2.80 3.82 14.69
CA VAL A 111 4.08 3.37 15.26
C VAL A 111 5.26 3.76 14.38
N TYR A 112 5.01 4.07 13.12
CA TYR A 112 5.99 4.53 12.15
C TYR A 112 5.33 5.47 11.15
N GLU A 113 6.03 6.56 10.83
CA GLU A 113 5.66 7.49 9.80
C GLU A 113 6.91 7.93 9.06
N SER A 114 6.87 7.92 7.73
CA SER A 114 7.96 8.44 6.91
C SER A 114 7.41 9.20 5.71
N ILE A 115 7.92 10.40 5.53
CA ILE A 115 7.55 11.27 4.41
C ILE A 115 8.45 10.93 3.22
N ILE A 116 7.86 10.79 2.04
CA ILE A 116 8.54 10.55 0.78
C ILE A 116 8.45 11.83 -0.04
N VAL A 117 9.59 12.34 -0.51
CA VAL A 117 9.68 13.53 -1.37
C VAL A 117 10.58 13.21 -2.55
N ASN A 118 10.06 13.35 -3.76
CA ASN A 118 10.74 13.07 -5.03
C ASN A 118 11.40 11.68 -5.06
N GLY A 119 10.72 10.67 -4.52
CA GLY A 119 11.26 9.30 -4.46
C GLY A 119 12.36 9.09 -3.43
N GLU A 120 12.54 10.02 -2.50
CA GLU A 120 13.48 9.87 -1.40
C GLU A 120 12.74 9.84 -0.07
N LYS A 121 13.16 8.90 0.77
CA LYS A 121 12.63 8.77 2.12
C LYS A 121 13.26 9.86 2.99
N MET A 122 12.45 10.83 3.41
CA MET A 122 12.86 11.82 4.40
C MET A 122 12.87 11.14 5.77
N ASN A 123 13.84 11.49 6.62
CA ASN A 123 13.97 10.90 7.96
C ASN A 123 12.63 10.89 8.70
N SER A 124 12.26 9.72 9.22
CA SER A 124 11.07 9.55 10.04
C SER A 124 11.13 10.42 11.29
N THR A 125 9.97 10.86 11.76
CA THR A 125 9.85 11.60 13.01
C THR A 125 10.48 10.76 14.13
N GLU A 126 11.57 11.26 14.74
CA GLU A 126 12.29 10.60 15.84
C GLU A 126 11.44 10.51 17.11
N ASN A 127 10.40 9.69 17.11
CA ASN A 127 9.78 9.26 18.34
C ASN A 127 10.48 7.97 18.79
N ASP A 128 11.32 8.11 19.80
CA ASP A 128 11.82 7.04 20.67
C ASP A 128 12.70 5.96 20.01
N LYS A 129 13.99 6.25 19.87
CA LYS A 129 15.05 5.21 19.88
C LYS A 129 15.27 4.76 21.33
N LEU A 130 14.27 4.13 21.94
CA LEU A 130 14.32 3.67 23.33
C LEU A 130 15.18 2.41 23.50
N TYR A 131 15.42 1.67 22.41
CA TYR A 131 16.30 0.52 22.37
C TYR A 131 17.42 0.75 21.35
N LEU A 132 18.65 0.44 21.75
CA LEU A 132 19.73 0.26 20.79
C LEU A 132 19.34 -0.92 19.91
N LYS A 133 19.44 -0.77 18.58
CA LYS A 133 19.16 -1.74 17.49
C LYS A 133 19.66 -3.20 17.72
N LYS A 134 20.43 -3.44 18.78
CA LYS A 134 21.09 -4.71 19.09
C LYS A 134 20.33 -5.65 20.03
N GLU A 135 19.41 -5.19 20.89
CA GLU A 135 18.68 -6.10 21.79
C GLU A 135 17.26 -5.59 22.08
N TYR A 136 16.26 -6.16 21.37
CA TYR A 136 14.86 -5.94 21.72
C TYR A 136 14.43 -7.04 22.73
N PRO A 137 13.65 -6.71 23.77
CA PRO A 137 13.21 -7.71 24.72
C PRO A 137 12.24 -8.70 24.07
N CYS A 138 12.27 -9.97 24.48
CA CYS A 138 11.27 -10.97 24.09
C CYS A 138 9.91 -10.70 24.76
N ASN A 139 9.23 -9.67 24.29
CA ASN A 139 7.85 -9.35 24.63
C ASN A 139 7.22 -8.60 23.46
N TYR A 140 5.90 -8.42 23.51
CA TYR A 140 5.16 -7.75 22.44
C TYR A 140 5.75 -6.38 22.06
N GLU A 141 6.10 -5.55 23.04
CA GLU A 141 6.62 -4.20 22.78
C GLU A 141 7.99 -4.23 22.10
N GLY A 142 8.89 -5.12 22.53
CA GLY A 142 10.19 -5.31 21.89
C GLY A 142 10.05 -5.77 20.43
N ILE A 143 9.14 -6.70 20.16
CA ILE A 143 8.89 -7.17 18.79
C ILE A 143 8.21 -6.10 17.92
N ARG A 144 7.27 -5.34 18.49
CA ARG A 144 6.63 -4.19 17.84
C ARG A 144 7.66 -3.17 17.39
N GLN A 145 8.62 -2.84 18.26
CA GLN A 145 9.69 -1.90 17.93
C GLN A 145 10.73 -2.47 16.95
N CYS A 146 11.12 -3.73 17.09
CA CYS A 146 11.96 -4.40 16.08
C CYS A 146 11.30 -4.36 14.69
N THR A 147 9.99 -4.61 14.63
CA THR A 147 9.25 -4.60 13.36
C THR A 147 9.22 -3.21 12.75
N ARG A 148 8.94 -2.18 13.56
CA ARG A 148 9.04 -0.77 13.13
C ARG A 148 10.42 -0.50 12.51
N ASP A 149 11.49 -0.84 13.22
CA ASP A 149 12.86 -0.52 12.78
C ASP A 149 13.25 -1.27 11.51
N ARG A 150 12.75 -2.49 11.30
CA ARG A 150 12.91 -3.21 10.03
C ARG A 150 12.18 -2.54 8.87
N ILE A 151 10.95 -2.07 9.09
CA ILE A 151 10.19 -1.33 8.08
C ILE A 151 10.86 0.04 7.80
N ASP A 152 11.45 0.67 8.82
CA ASP A 152 12.25 1.88 8.66
C ASP A 152 13.57 1.60 7.88
N ASP A 153 14.19 0.44 8.06
CA ASP A 153 15.41 0.09 7.31
C ASP A 153 15.15 -0.16 5.80
N LEU A 154 13.90 -0.44 5.40
CA LEU A 154 13.51 -0.56 3.99
C LEU A 154 13.49 0.81 3.32
N ASN A 155 13.88 0.85 2.04
CA ASN A 155 13.61 2.02 1.21
C ASN A 155 12.10 2.12 0.90
N TRP A 156 11.64 3.30 0.49
CA TRP A 156 10.22 3.54 0.26
C TRP A 156 9.61 2.61 -0.80
N PHE A 157 10.40 2.24 -1.82
CA PHE A 157 9.95 1.41 -2.92
C PHE A 157 9.70 -0.02 -2.43
N ASP A 158 10.66 -0.60 -1.70
CA ASP A 158 10.53 -1.92 -1.07
C ASP A 158 9.38 -1.96 -0.06
N THR A 159 9.19 -0.89 0.72
CA THR A 159 8.05 -0.79 1.62
C THR A 159 6.72 -0.71 0.87
N THR A 160 6.69 -0.06 -0.29
CA THR A 160 5.48 -0.02 -1.14
C THR A 160 5.22 -1.37 -1.79
N LEU A 161 6.26 -2.09 -2.23
CA LEU A 161 6.13 -3.48 -2.69
C LEU A 161 5.58 -4.39 -1.59
N CYS A 162 6.06 -4.23 -0.36
CA CYS A 162 5.54 -4.94 0.81
C CYS A 162 4.02 -4.76 0.99
N ILE A 163 3.50 -3.55 0.73
CA ILE A 163 2.07 -3.26 0.76
C ILE A 163 1.32 -4.04 -0.34
N ILE A 164 1.88 -4.09 -1.54
CA ILE A 164 1.27 -4.70 -2.73
C ILE A 164 1.31 -6.24 -2.68
N GLU A 165 2.37 -6.82 -2.12
CA GLU A 165 2.45 -8.26 -1.81
C GLU A 165 1.43 -8.66 -0.72
N GLY A 166 0.98 -7.68 0.06
CA GLY A 166 -0.04 -7.83 1.07
C GLY A 166 0.51 -8.15 2.46
N PHE A 167 -0.40 -8.49 3.37
CA PHE A 167 -0.12 -8.55 4.81
C PHE A 167 0.96 -9.58 5.20
N ALA A 168 1.23 -10.55 4.33
CA ALA A 168 2.30 -11.53 4.53
C ALA A 168 3.67 -10.87 4.73
N CYS A 169 3.95 -9.77 4.02
CA CYS A 169 5.23 -9.06 4.18
C CYS A 169 5.35 -8.40 5.58
N VAL A 170 4.30 -7.76 6.06
CA VAL A 170 4.25 -7.18 7.42
C VAL A 170 4.40 -8.29 8.46
N ALA A 171 3.66 -9.38 8.31
CA ALA A 171 3.72 -10.55 9.18
C ALA A 171 5.11 -11.19 9.23
N ASN A 172 5.81 -11.29 8.10
CA ASN A 172 7.17 -11.83 8.05
C ASN A 172 8.14 -11.01 8.91
N ASN A 173 8.03 -9.67 8.88
CA ASN A 173 8.86 -8.82 9.72
C ASN A 173 8.59 -9.06 11.22
N PHE A 174 7.33 -9.17 11.63
CA PHE A 174 6.96 -9.53 13.01
C PHE A 174 7.51 -10.91 13.43
N VAL A 175 7.31 -11.93 12.59
CA VAL A 175 7.77 -13.29 12.89
C VAL A 175 9.30 -13.34 12.98
N SER A 176 10.01 -12.72 12.04
CA SER A 176 11.47 -12.67 12.08
C SER A 176 11.99 -11.92 13.31
N CYS A 177 11.36 -10.81 13.69
CA CYS A 177 11.69 -10.14 14.95
C CYS A 177 11.45 -11.03 16.16
N GLY A 178 10.36 -11.80 16.18
CA GLY A 178 10.12 -12.82 17.22
C GLY A 178 11.22 -13.88 17.25
N VAL A 179 11.60 -14.44 16.10
CA VAL A 179 12.66 -15.46 15.99
C VAL A 179 14.01 -14.94 16.47
N ASP A 180 14.35 -13.70 16.12
CA ASP A 180 15.67 -13.15 16.41
C ASP A 180 15.84 -12.70 17.88
N ASN A 181 14.73 -12.51 18.63
CA ASN A 181 14.77 -11.95 19.97
C ASN A 181 14.21 -12.86 21.11
N CYS A 182 13.69 -14.08 20.85
CA CYS A 182 12.94 -14.88 21.86
C CYS A 182 13.43 -16.29 22.28
#